data_AF-A0A531JRB6-F1
#
_entry.id   AF-A0A531JRB6-F1
#
_cell.length_a   1.000
_cell.length_b   1.000
_cell.length_c   1.000
_cell.angle_alpha   90.00
_cell.angle_beta   90.00
_cell.angle_gamma   90.00
#
_symmetry.space_group_name_H-M   'P 1'
#
loop_
_entity.id
_entity.type
_entity.pdbx_description
1 polymer ?
#
loop_
_entity_poly.entity_id
_entity_poly.type
_entity_poly.pdbx_seq_one_letter_code
_entity_poly.pdbx_strand_id
1 'polypeptide(L)' 'AVRFAAKIARDRGHIGDEDLSAVRLAGYDDAQIIEIVQHVALNVWTNYVNEVAGTEIDFPVVSARRAA' A
#
# COMPACT_ATOMS: atom_id res chain seq x y z
N ALA A 1 5.78 -8.12 -3.64
CA ALA A 1 5.13 -6.79 -3.63
C ALA A 1 4.17 -6.56 -2.46
N VAL A 2 3.00 -7.21 -2.39
CA VAL A 2 1.90 -6.80 -1.46
C VAL A 2 2.31 -6.74 0.02
N ARG A 3 3.06 -7.72 0.54
CA ARG A 3 3.54 -7.68 1.94
C ARG A 3 4.45 -6.49 2.21
N PHE A 4 5.34 -6.17 1.26
CA PHE A 4 6.25 -5.03 1.34
C PHE A 4 5.47 -3.70 1.30
N ALA A 5 4.54 -3.54 0.36
CA ALA A 5 3.65 -2.38 0.28
C ALA A 5 2.85 -2.18 1.58
N ALA A 6 2.28 -3.25 2.13
CA ALA A 6 1.53 -3.20 3.38
C ALA A 6 2.42 -2.84 4.58
N LYS A 7 3.69 -3.25 4.59
CA LYS A 7 4.66 -2.85 5.62
C LYS A 7 5.00 -1.36 5.49
N ILE A 8 5.29 -0.86 4.29
CA ILE A 8 5.50 0.58 4.03
C ILE A 8 4.33 1.40 4.57
N ALA A 9 3.10 1.00 4.24
CA ALA A 9 1.90 1.71 4.68
C ALA A 9 1.74 1.71 6.21
N ARG A 10 1.90 0.55 6.87
CA ARG A 10 1.78 0.43 8.33
C ARG A 10 2.86 1.21 9.07
N ASP A 11 4.10 1.07 8.62
CA ASP A 11 5.28 1.60 9.31
C ASP A 11 5.62 3.03 8.82
N ARG A 12 4.75 3.61 7.96
CA ARG A 12 4.87 4.97 7.43
C ARG A 12 6.22 5.24 6.78
N GLY A 13 6.72 4.28 6.01
CA GLY A 13 8.00 4.37 5.30
C GLY A 13 9.25 4.06 6.15
N HIS A 14 9.12 3.75 7.45
CA HIS A 14 10.25 3.28 8.25
C HIS A 14 10.51 1.80 7.97
N ILE A 15 11.37 1.55 6.98
CA ILE A 15 11.67 0.22 6.45
C ILE A 15 13.15 -0.06 6.63
N GLY A 16 13.48 -1.28 7.06
CA GLY A 16 14.87 -1.69 7.31
C GLY A 16 15.54 -2.31 6.08
N ASP A 17 16.86 -2.49 6.16
CA ASP A 17 17.66 -3.15 5.12
C ASP A 17 17.22 -4.60 4.87
N GLU A 18 16.71 -5.28 5.91
CA GLU A 18 16.17 -6.64 5.81
C GLU A 18 14.94 -6.72 4.90
N ASP A 19 14.06 -5.73 4.95
CA ASP A 19 12.87 -5.66 4.11
C ASP A 19 13.23 -5.37 2.65
N LEU A 20 14.18 -4.45 2.43
CA LEU A 20 14.72 -4.15 1.11
C LEU A 20 15.41 -5.36 0.50
N SER A 21 16.17 -6.10 1.31
CA SER A 21 16.82 -7.34 0.89
C SER A 21 15.78 -8.41 0.54
N ALA A 22 14.74 -8.58 1.35
CA ALA A 22 13.69 -9.55 1.12
C ALA A 22 12.90 -9.27 -0.18
N VAL A 23 12.60 -8.01 -0.48
CA VAL A 23 11.89 -7.67 -1.74
C VAL A 23 12.80 -7.84 -2.96
N ARG A 24 14.10 -7.53 -2.88
CA ARG A 24 15.06 -7.81 -3.96
C ARG A 24 15.25 -9.30 -4.20
N LEU A 25 15.36 -10.10 -3.14
CA LEU A 25 15.47 -11.56 -3.25
C LEU A 25 14.22 -12.21 -3.86
N ALA A 26 13.07 -11.55 -3.74
CA ALA A 26 11.83 -11.95 -4.41
C ALA A 26 11.82 -11.59 -5.92
N GLY A 27 12.91 -11.04 -6.46
CA GLY A 27 13.09 -10.78 -7.89
C GLY A 27 12.68 -9.38 -8.36
N TYR A 28 12.42 -8.44 -7.45
CA TYR A 28 12.09 -7.06 -7.81
C TYR A 28 13.36 -6.22 -8.00
N ASP A 29 13.41 -5.47 -9.10
CA ASP A 29 14.44 -4.46 -9.32
C ASP A 29 14.12 -3.14 -8.60
N ASP A 30 15.09 -2.22 -8.58
CA ASP A 30 14.92 -0.94 -7.88
C ASP A 30 13.80 -0.08 -8.50
N ALA A 31 13.55 -0.17 -9.80
CA ALA A 31 12.48 0.59 -10.46
C ALA A 31 11.10 0.10 -9.99
N GLN A 32 10.91 -1.22 -9.91
CA GLN A 32 9.69 -1.83 -9.40
C GLN A 32 9.50 -1.57 -7.90
N ILE A 33 10.60 -1.53 -7.13
CA ILE A 33 10.53 -1.15 -5.70
C ILE A 33 10.03 0.30 -5.56
N ILE A 34 10.56 1.22 -6.36
CA ILE A 34 10.10 2.62 -6.39
C ILE A 34 8.63 2.71 -6.83
N GLU A 35 8.22 1.92 -7.82
CA GLU A 35 6.82 1.86 -8.26
C GLU A 35 5.89 1.40 -7.13
N ILE A 36 6.29 0.38 -6.35
CA ILE A 36 5.54 -0.06 -5.16
C ILE A 36 5.40 1.08 -4.15
N VAL A 37 6.48 1.80 -3.86
CA VAL A 37 6.45 2.97 -2.94
C VAL A 37 5.51 4.05 -3.49
N GLN A 38 5.54 4.32 -4.80
CA GLN A 38 4.66 5.27 -5.46
C GLN A 38 3.17 4.89 -5.30
N HIS A 39 2.82 3.61 -5.48
CA HIS A 39 1.46 3.15 -5.27
C HIS A 39 0.99 3.31 -3.83
N VAL A 40 1.87 3.05 -2.85
CA VAL A 40 1.55 3.29 -1.44
C VAL A 40 1.31 4.77 -1.19
N ALA A 41 2.16 5.65 -1.71
CA ALA A 41 2.01 7.10 -1.57
C ALA A 41 0.70 7.61 -2.20
N LEU A 42 0.38 7.15 -3.43
CA LEU A 42 -0.86 7.49 -4.13
C LEU A 42 -2.09 7.04 -3.33
N ASN A 43 -2.05 5.84 -2.76
CA ASN A 43 -3.15 5.31 -1.95
C ASN A 43 -3.33 6.12 -0.66
N VAL A 44 -2.25 6.45 0.05
CA VAL A 44 -2.31 7.30 1.26
C VAL A 44 -2.87 8.68 0.92
N TRP A 45 -2.36 9.30 -0.15
CA TRP A 45 -2.82 10.62 -0.58
C TRP A 45 -4.32 10.64 -0.91
N THR A 46 -4.78 9.71 -1.75
CA THR A 46 -6.20 9.61 -2.12
C THR A 46 -7.10 9.30 -0.93
N ASN A 47 -6.69 8.39 -0.02
CA ASN A 47 -7.44 8.10 1.21
C ASN A 47 -7.59 9.35 2.09
N TYR A 48 -6.50 10.11 2.27
CA TYR A 48 -6.55 11.31 3.10
C TYR A 48 -7.41 12.40 2.48
N VAL A 49 -7.32 12.61 1.17
CA VAL A 49 -8.19 13.56 0.47
C VAL A 49 -9.66 13.17 0.64
N ASN A 50 -10.00 11.89 0.44
CA ASN A 50 -11.39 11.44 0.57
C ASN A 50 -11.92 11.56 1.99
N GLU A 51 -11.13 11.21 3.00
CA GLU A 51 -11.53 11.32 4.41
C GLU A 51 -11.74 12.78 4.82
N VAL A 52 -10.84 13.69 4.41
CA VAL A 52 -10.94 15.12 4.72
C VAL A 52 -12.12 15.77 3.99
N ALA A 53 -12.38 15.37 2.74
CA ALA A 53 -13.49 15.90 1.95
C ALA A 53 -14.86 15.32 2.34
N GLY A 54 -14.89 14.21 3.09
CA GLY A 54 -16.12 13.47 3.36
C GLY A 54 -16.73 12.90 2.08
N THR A 55 -15.90 12.44 1.14
CA THR A 55 -16.33 11.95 -0.18
C THR A 55 -17.37 10.82 -0.02
N GLU A 56 -18.55 11.00 -0.59
CA GLU A 56 -19.61 9.97 -0.59
C GLU A 56 -19.22 8.76 -1.45
N ILE A 57 -19.62 7.56 -1.01
CA ILE A 57 -19.40 6.33 -1.77
C ILE A 57 -20.36 6.30 -2.97
N ASP A 58 -19.81 6.35 -4.18
CA ASP A 58 -20.56 6.39 -5.45
C ASP A 58 -20.67 5.02 -6.16
N PHE A 59 -20.24 3.95 -5.49
CA PHE A 59 -20.27 2.57 -5.99
C PHE A 59 -21.05 1.61 -5.09
N PRO A 60 -21.51 0.44 -5.59
CA PRO A 60 -22.25 -0.53 -4.79
C PRO A 60 -21.48 -0.98 -3.55
N VAL A 61 -22.10 -0.84 -2.38
CA VAL A 61 -21.52 -1.31 -1.12
C VAL A 61 -21.52 -2.84 -1.11
N VAL A 62 -20.33 -3.42 -0.92
CA VAL A 62 -20.15 -4.86 -0.82
C VAL A 62 -19.88 -5.23 0.63
N SER A 63 -20.69 -6.14 1.19
CA SER A 63 -20.43 -6.70 2.52
C SER A 63 -19.29 -7.73 2.45
N ALA A 64 -18.33 -7.65 3.37
CA ALA A 64 -17.30 -8.67 3.48
C ALA A 64 -17.94 -10.04 3.72
N ARG A 65 -17.52 -11.06 2.95
CA ARG A 65 -17.89 -12.46 3.23
C ARG A 65 -17.28 -12.83 4.59
N ARG A 66 -18.07 -13.44 5.48
CA ARG A 66 -17.53 -13.96 6.75
C ARG A 66 -16.36 -14.90 6.45
N ALA A 67 -15.25 -14.71 7.16
CA ALA A 67 -14.12 -15.62 7.10
C ALA A 67 -14.59 -17.03 7.49
N ALA A 68 -14.15 -18.03 6.72
CA ALA A 68 -14.44 -19.45 6.97
C ALA A 68 -13.64 -19.96 8.17
#